data_AF-A0A519RTF7-F1
#
_entry.id   AF-A0A519RTF7-F1
#
_cell.length_a   1.000
_cell.length_b   1.000
_cell.length_c   1.000
_cell.angle_alpha   90.00
_cell.angle_beta   90.00
_cell.angle_gamma   90.00
#
_symmetry.space_group_name_H-M   'P 1'
#
loop_
_entity.id
_entity.type
_entity.pdbx_description
1 polymer ?
#
loop_
_entity_poly.entity_id
_entity_poly.type
_entity_poly.pdbx_seq_one_letter_code
_entity_poly.pdbx_strand_id
1 'polypeptide(L)' 'MLLAFHLFIVLATFAFMEFWAWFMHKYVQHGPLWVLHRSHHVRPSPRPFERNDWFFVIYGVISAALFTTGQG' A
#
# COMPACT_ATOMS: atom_id res chain seq x y z
N MET A 1 21.09 7.24 -23.77
CA MET A 1 20.32 5.97 -23.84
C MET A 1 19.87 5.50 -22.46
N LEU A 2 20.76 5.41 -21.46
CA LEU A 2 20.39 5.03 -20.09
C LEU A 2 19.38 6.00 -19.44
N LEU A 3 19.49 7.31 -19.63
CA LEU A 3 18.57 8.28 -19.01
C LEU A 3 17.10 8.05 -19.41
N ALA A 4 16.83 7.82 -20.70
CA ALA A 4 15.48 7.58 -21.19
C ALA A 4 14.89 6.29 -20.60
N PHE A 5 15.72 5.26 -20.42
CA PHE A 5 15.33 4.00 -19.80
C PHE A 5 14.98 4.17 -18.31
N HIS A 6 15.81 4.89 -17.54
CA HIS A 6 15.50 5.18 -16.13
C HIS A 6 14.22 6.02 -16.00
N LEU A 7 14.06 7.04 -16.85
CA LEU A 7 12.85 7.86 -16.85
C LEU A 7 11.61 7.04 -17.19
N PHE A 8 11.71 6.13 -18.16
CA PHE A 8 10.63 5.21 -18.49
C PHE A 8 10.24 4.33 -17.29
N ILE A 9 11.22 3.73 -16.60
CA ILE A 9 10.95 2.92 -15.40
C ILE A 9 10.24 3.76 -14.33
N VAL A 10 10.73 4.97 -14.04
CA VAL A 10 10.13 5.85 -13.04
C VAL A 10 8.67 6.16 -13.38
N LEU A 11 8.40 6.57 -14.63
CA LEU A 11 7.05 6.92 -15.07
C LEU A 11 6.12 5.70 -15.08
N ALA A 12 6.60 4.54 -15.53
CA ALA A 12 5.84 3.30 -15.53
C ALA A 12 5.51 2.84 -14.11
N THR A 13 6.48 2.85 -13.20
CA THR A 13 6.28 2.51 -11.79
C THR A 13 5.32 3.50 -11.12
N PHE A 14 5.46 4.81 -11.36
CA PHE A 14 4.55 5.81 -10.80
C PHE A 14 3.10 5.56 -11.26
N ALA A 15 2.87 5.41 -12.56
CA ALA A 15 1.53 5.17 -13.10
C ALA A 15 0.92 3.87 -12.56
N PHE A 16 1.74 2.81 -12.45
CA PHE A 16 1.30 1.54 -11.86
C PHE A 16 0.95 1.70 -10.38
N MET A 17 1.78 2.39 -9.59
CA MET A 17 1.54 2.57 -8.16
C MET A 17 0.31 3.43 -7.89
N GLU A 18 0.04 4.45 -8.71
CA GLU A 18 -1.18 5.25 -8.63
C GLU A 18 -2.43 4.39 -8.89
N PHE A 19 -2.40 3.59 -9.96
CA PHE A 19 -3.46 2.63 -10.24
C PHE A 19 -3.63 1.63 -9.09
N TRP A 20 -2.53 1.08 -8.57
CA TRP A 20 -2.54 0.11 -7.48
C TRP A 20 -3.11 0.70 -6.20
N ALA A 21 -2.71 1.92 -5.83
CA ALA A 21 -3.23 2.63 -4.66
C ALA A 21 -4.73 2.85 -4.77
N TRP A 22 -5.20 3.34 -5.93
CA TRP A 22 -6.63 3.50 -6.20
C TRP A 22 -7.39 2.16 -6.11
N PHE A 23 -6.86 1.11 -6.76
CA PHE A 23 -7.49 -0.21 -6.77
C PHE A 23 -7.60 -0.80 -5.37
N MET A 24 -6.49 -0.80 -4.63
CA MET A 24 -6.45 -1.30 -3.26
C MET A 24 -7.40 -0.52 -2.37
N HIS A 25 -7.40 0.81 -2.44
CA HIS A 25 -8.28 1.62 -1.62
C HIS A 25 -9.76 1.35 -1.96
N LYS A 26 -10.14 1.46 -3.23
CA LYS A 26 -11.55 1.41 -3.65
C LYS A 26 -12.15 0.01 -3.58
N TYR A 27 -11.42 -1.03 -3.96
CA TYR A 27 -11.99 -2.38 -4.09
C TYR A 27 -11.58 -3.33 -2.97
N VAL A 28 -10.39 -3.19 -2.41
CA VAL A 28 -9.89 -4.12 -1.38
C VAL A 28 -10.16 -3.59 0.03
N GLN A 29 -9.70 -2.38 0.35
CA GLN A 29 -9.86 -1.76 1.66
C GLN A 29 -11.32 -1.38 1.93
N HIS A 30 -12.03 -0.87 0.93
CA HIS A 30 -13.48 -0.62 1.03
C HIS A 30 -14.36 -1.84 0.75
N GLY A 31 -13.77 -2.98 0.35
CA GLY A 31 -14.46 -4.24 0.13
C GLY A 31 -14.18 -5.26 1.25
N PRO A 32 -13.48 -6.38 0.98
CA PRO A 32 -13.28 -7.45 1.95
C PRO A 32 -12.52 -7.00 3.21
N LEU A 33 -11.64 -6.00 3.11
CA LEU A 33 -10.88 -5.47 4.25
C LEU A 33 -11.54 -4.25 4.91
N TRP A 34 -12.82 -3.97 4.63
CA TRP A 34 -13.57 -2.88 5.26
C TRP A 34 -13.58 -2.98 6.79
N VAL A 35 -13.58 -4.20 7.32
CA VAL A 35 -13.51 -4.49 8.76
C VAL A 35 -12.27 -3.86 9.42
N LEU A 36 -11.16 -3.76 8.67
CA LEU A 36 -9.93 -3.08 9.09
C LEU A 36 -9.94 -1.59 8.74
N HIS A 37 -10.42 -1.22 7.55
CA HIS A 37 -10.40 0.16 7.04
C HIS A 37 -11.45 1.08 7.65
N ARG A 38 -12.54 0.53 8.22
CA ARG A 38 -13.67 1.32 8.74
C ARG A 38 -13.25 2.31 9.82
N SER A 39 -12.28 1.98 10.67
CA SER A 39 -11.88 2.90 11.75
C SER A 39 -11.28 4.19 11.20
N HIS A 40 -10.56 4.13 10.07
CA HIS A 40 -10.00 5.28 9.39
C HIS A 40 -11.05 6.28 8.87
N HIS A 41 -12.23 5.78 8.49
CA HIS A 41 -13.36 6.61 8.02
C HIS A 41 -14.25 7.12 9.14
N VAL A 42 -14.17 6.52 10.33
CA VAL A 42 -14.94 6.91 11.51
C VAL A 42 -14.09 7.89 12.35
N ARG A 43 -14.71 8.77 13.13
CA ARG A 43 -13.99 9.76 13.95
C ARG A 43 -12.87 9.09 14.77
N PRO A 44 -11.71 9.75 14.94
CA PRO A 44 -10.56 9.17 15.61
C PRO A 44 -10.98 8.64 16.98
N SER A 45 -10.71 7.37 17.21
CA SER A 45 -10.88 6.79 18.53
C SER A 45 -9.81 7.41 19.44
N PRO A 46 -10.09 7.75 20.70
CA PRO A 46 -9.06 8.19 21.64
C PRO A 46 -8.06 7.06 22.02
N ARG A 47 -8.12 5.91 21.32
CA ARG A 47 -7.33 4.73 21.60
C ARG A 47 -6.01 4.81 20.83
N PRO A 48 -4.89 4.36 21.43
CA PRO A 48 -3.58 4.40 20.79
C PRO A 48 -3.42 3.43 19.61
N PHE A 49 -4.33 2.45 19.45
CA PHE A 49 -4.29 1.46 18.37
C PHE A 49 -5.66 1.35 17.70
N GLU A 50 -5.66 1.39 16.38
CA GLU A 50 -6.84 1.22 15.55
C GLU A 50 -6.73 -0.02 14.65
N ARG A 51 -7.88 -0.58 14.22
CA ARG A 51 -7.87 -1.74 13.32
C ARG A 51 -7.26 -1.41 11.95
N ASN A 52 -7.28 -0.13 11.57
CA ASN A 52 -6.61 0.36 10.38
C ASN A 52 -5.08 0.19 10.43
N ASP A 53 -4.47 0.16 11.62
CA ASP A 53 -3.01 0.04 11.77
C ASP A 53 -2.49 -1.32 11.27
N TRP A 54 -3.36 -2.32 11.12
CA TRP A 54 -3.00 -3.59 10.48
C TRP A 54 -2.54 -3.43 9.04
N PHE A 55 -2.98 -2.40 8.30
CA PHE A 55 -2.45 -2.16 6.95
C PHE A 55 -0.96 -1.82 6.97
N PHE A 56 -0.49 -1.07 7.98
CA PHE A 56 0.93 -0.82 8.15
C PHE A 56 1.71 -2.13 8.35
N VAL A 57 1.19 -3.03 9.20
CA VAL A 57 1.83 -4.34 9.43
C VAL A 57 1.84 -5.18 8.16
N ILE A 58 0.72 -5.27 7.43
CA ILE A 58 0.62 -6.07 6.19
C ILE A 58 1.62 -5.59 5.15
N TYR A 59 1.62 -4.30 4.82
CA TYR A 59 2.53 -3.75 3.81
C TYR A 59 3.98 -3.74 4.29
N GLY A 60 4.21 -3.49 5.58
CA GLY A 60 5.55 -3.54 6.19
C GLY A 60 6.15 -4.94 6.10
N VAL A 61 5.38 -5.99 6.40
CA VAL A 61 5.83 -7.38 6.28
C VAL A 61 6.11 -7.75 4.83
N ILE A 62 5.23 -7.38 3.89
CA ILE A 62 5.48 -7.62 2.46
C ILE A 62 6.76 -6.93 2.00
N SER A 63 6.95 -5.65 2.39
CA SER A 63 8.14 -4.88 2.06
C SER A 63 9.41 -5.50 2.65
N ALA A 64 9.39 -5.88 3.93
CA ALA A 64 10.52 -6.54 4.58
C ALA A 64 10.83 -7.91 3.94
N ALA A 65 9.81 -8.68 3.60
CA ALA A 65 9.97 -9.96 2.92
C ALA A 65 10.64 -9.77 1.54
N LEU A 66 10.12 -8.84 0.73
CA LEU A 66 10.71 -8.55 -0.59
C LEU A 66 12.14 -8.02 -0.49
N PHE A 67 12.44 -7.18 0.50
CA PHE A 67 13.80 -6.68 0.72
C PHE A 67 14.76 -7.79 1.12
N THR A 68 14.31 -8.73 1.97
CA THR A 68 15.14 -9.83 2.46
C THR A 68 15.32 -10.95 1.42
N THR A 69 14.30 -11.25 0.61
CA THR A 69 14.35 -12.34 -0.39
C THR A 69 14.71 -11.88 -1.80
N GLY A 70 14.67 -10.58 -2.10
CA GLY A 70 14.96 -10.01 -3.41
C GLY A 70 16.43 -10.05 -3.85
N GLN A 71 17.28 -10.84 -3.21
CA GLN A 71 18.69 -11.05 -3.57
C GLN A 71 18.89 -12.20 -4.56
N GLY A 72 18.03 -12.29 -5.59
CA GLY A 72 18.09 -13.29 -6.66
C GLY A 72 18.55 -12.69 -7.98
#